data_AF-A0A662M1E4-F1
#
_entry.id   AF-A0A662M1E4-F1
#
_cell.length_a   1.000
_cell.length_b   1.000
_cell.length_c   1.000
_cell.angle_alpha   90.00
_cell.angle_beta   90.00
_cell.angle_gamma   90.00
#
_symmetry.space_group_name_H-M   'P 1'
#
loop_
_entity.id
_entity.type
_entity.pdbx_description
1 polymer ?
#
loop_
_entity_poly.entity_id
_entity_poly.type
_entity_poly.pdbx_seq_one_letter_code
_entity_poly.pdbx_strand_id
1 'polypeptide(L)' 'MMRKIFLGFIRIHILYHASKGEIFGVEIMKELRRHGYSISPGTLYPILHSLEKQGYLSSRKKVVNGKARRY' A
#
# COMPACT_ATOMS: atom_id res chain seq x y z
N MET A 1 19.31 -8.44 7.76
CA MET A 1 19.49 -6.99 7.43
C MET A 1 18.60 -6.55 6.26
N MET A 2 18.73 -7.14 5.08
CA MET A 2 18.03 -6.74 3.84
C MET A 2 16.50 -6.63 3.94
N ARG A 3 15.83 -7.57 4.63
CA ARG A 3 14.36 -7.55 4.78
C ARG A 3 13.84 -6.29 5.51
N LYS A 4 14.55 -5.80 6.53
CA LYS A 4 14.15 -4.58 7.27
C LYS A 4 14.24 -3.35 6.37
N ILE A 5 15.32 -3.24 5.60
CA ILE A 5 15.54 -2.15 4.64
C ILE A 5 14.44 -2.18 3.57
N PHE A 6 14.15 -3.35 3.01
CA PHE A 6 13.09 -3.52 2.01
C PHE A 6 11.71 -3.10 2.53
N LEU A 7 11.34 -3.51 3.75
CA LEU A 7 10.09 -3.08 4.38
C LEU A 7 10.06 -1.58 4.71
N GLY A 8 11.21 -0.98 5.01
CA GLY A 8 11.33 0.48 5.15
C GLY A 8 11.09 1.20 3.82
N PHE A 9 11.74 0.72 2.76
CA PHE A 9 11.56 1.22 1.40
C PHE A 9 10.09 1.16 0.96
N ILE A 10 9.40 0.02 1.15
CA ILE A 10 7.98 -0.12 0.79
C ILE A 10 7.12 0.92 1.50
N ARG A 11 7.36 1.19 2.79
CA ARG A 11 6.60 2.21 3.53
C ARG A 11 6.78 3.60 2.93
N ILE A 12 8.03 3.99 2.67
CA ILE A 12 8.34 5.28 2.04
C ILE A 12 7.69 5.38 0.66
N HIS A 13 7.77 4.31 -0.14
CA HIS A 13 7.18 4.26 -1.47
C HIS A 13 5.65 4.43 -1.44
N ILE A 14 4.96 3.72 -0.54
CA ILE A 14 3.52 3.87 -0.32
C ILE A 14 3.16 5.32 0.03
N LEU A 15 3.86 5.92 1.00
CA LEU A 15 3.59 7.28 1.46
C LEU A 15 3.85 8.30 0.35
N TYR A 16 4.91 8.11 -0.44
CA TYR A 16 5.19 8.95 -1.59
C TYR A 16 4.04 8.90 -2.60
N HIS A 17 3.57 7.72 -2.98
CA HIS A 17 2.44 7.61 -3.91
C HIS A 17 1.14 8.19 -3.33
N ALA A 18 0.85 7.95 -2.05
CA ALA A 18 -0.31 8.53 -1.36
C ALA A 18 -0.24 10.07 -1.28
N SER A 19 0.97 10.65 -1.26
CA SER A 19 1.15 12.10 -1.32
C SER A 19 0.83 12.70 -2.70
N LYS A 20 0.83 11.87 -3.76
CA LYS A 20 0.52 12.28 -5.13
C LYS A 20 -0.95 12.11 -5.49
N GLY A 21 -1.69 11.28 -4.75
CA GLY A 21 -3.11 11.02 -5.00
C GLY A 21 -3.61 9.77 -4.27
N GLU A 22 -4.86 9.40 -4.55
CA GLU A 22 -5.44 8.14 -4.05
C GLU A 22 -4.66 6.94 -4.60
N ILE A 23 -4.35 5.97 -3.73
CA ILE A 23 -3.60 4.78 -4.10
C ILE A 23 -4.44 3.52 -3.90
N PHE A 24 -4.17 2.51 -4.71
CA PHE A 24 -4.77 1.19 -4.57
C PHE A 24 -3.70 0.15 -4.31
N GLY A 25 -3.97 -0.79 -3.40
CA GLY A 25 -2.99 -1.85 -3.09
C GLY A 25 -2.53 -2.64 -4.32
N VAL A 26 -3.43 -2.87 -5.28
CA VAL A 26 -3.10 -3.54 -6.55
C VAL A 26 -2.14 -2.70 -7.41
N GLU A 27 -2.28 -1.38 -7.43
CA GLU A 27 -1.38 -0.50 -8.17
C GLU A 27 0.01 -0.45 -7.53
N ILE A 28 0.07 -0.34 -6.20
CA ILE A 28 1.33 -0.42 -5.45
C ILE A 28 2.05 -1.75 -5.73
N MET A 29 1.34 -2.88 -5.75
CA MET A 29 1.92 -4.17 -6.12
C MET A 29 2.48 -4.18 -7.55
N LYS A 30 1.74 -3.61 -8.51
CA LYS A 30 2.17 -3.53 -9.91
C LYS A 30 3.41 -2.65 -10.05
N GLU A 31 3.45 -1.52 -9.37
CA GLU A 31 4.57 -0.58 -9.42
C GLU A 31 5.83 -1.16 -8.79
N LEU A 32 5.73 -1.78 -7.62
CA LEU A 32 6.85 -2.49 -6.99
C LEU A 32 7.39 -3.60 -7.91
N ARG A 33 6.50 -4.33 -8.59
CA ARG A 33 6.90 -5.36 -9.55
C ARG A 33 7.63 -4.79 -10.76
N ARG A 34 7.26 -3.60 -11.24
CA ARG A 34 8.01 -2.89 -12.31
C ARG A 34 9.43 -2.53 -11.87
N HIS A 35 9.64 -2.28 -10.59
CA HIS A 35 10.96 -2.06 -9.99
C HIS A 35 11.72 -3.35 -9.64
N GLY A 36 11.22 -4.52 -10.03
CA GLY A 36 11.85 -5.82 -9.75
C GLY A 36 11.53 -6.40 -8.38
N TYR A 37 10.59 -5.81 -7.64
CA TYR A 37 10.19 -6.27 -6.31
C TYR A 37 8.85 -7.00 -6.34
N SER A 38 8.85 -8.29 -5.98
CA SER A 38 7.62 -9.05 -5.80
C SER A 38 7.16 -8.96 -4.35
N ILE A 39 5.93 -8.48 -4.12
CA ILE A 39 5.30 -8.42 -2.81
C ILE A 39 3.94 -9.13 -2.86
N SER A 40 3.66 -9.96 -1.87
CA SER A 40 2.36 -10.62 -1.75
C SER A 40 1.32 -9.70 -1.11
N PRO A 41 0.02 -9.90 -1.39
CA PRO A 41 -1.06 -9.26 -0.65
C PRO A 41 -0.90 -9.41 0.87
N GLY A 42 -0.50 -10.60 1.33
CA GLY A 42 -0.26 -10.89 2.75
C GLY A 42 0.88 -10.10 3.39
N THR A 43 1.72 -9.41 2.60
CA THR A 43 2.74 -8.49 3.10
C THR A 43 2.29 -7.04 2.96
N LEU A 44 1.69 -6.68 1.82
CA LEU A 44 1.30 -5.31 1.54
C LEU A 44 0.18 -4.81 2.46
N TYR A 45 -0.91 -5.58 2.60
CA TYR A 45 -2.08 -5.11 3.36
C TYR A 45 -1.79 -4.90 4.85
N PRO A 46 -0.98 -5.74 5.53
CA PRO A 46 -0.51 -5.43 6.88
C PRO A 46 0.30 -4.12 6.97
N ILE A 47 1.11 -3.78 5.96
CA ILE A 47 1.87 -2.52 5.94
C ILE A 47 0.90 -1.33 5.81
N LEU A 48 -0.05 -1.39 4.88
CA LEU A 48 -1.07 -0.35 4.70
C LEU A 48 -1.88 -0.15 5.99
N HIS A 49 -2.31 -1.24 6.63
CA HIS A 49 -3.05 -1.18 7.89
C HIS A 49 -2.20 -0.59 9.02
N SER A 50 -0.91 -0.91 9.09
CA SER A 50 0.01 -0.33 10.06
C SER A 50 0.18 1.18 9.85
N LEU A 51 0.32 1.63 8.60
CA LEU A 51 0.47 3.06 8.27
C LEU A 51 -0.81 3.84 8.59
N GLU A 52 -1.97 3.25 8.32
CA GLU A 52 -3.27 3.83 8.69
C GLU A 52 -3.44 3.91 10.21
N LYS A 53 -3.14 2.84 10.94
CA LYS A 53 -3.20 2.82 12.41
C LYS A 53 -2.26 3.86 13.05
N GLN A 54 -1.15 4.17 12.38
CA GLN A 54 -0.19 5.19 12.80
C GLN A 54 -0.59 6.61 12.36
N GLY A 55 -1.68 6.78 11.63
CA GLY A 55 -2.18 8.09 11.17
C GLY A 55 -1.48 8.64 9.93
N TYR A 56 -0.61 7.87 9.27
CA TYR A 56 0.07 8.30 8.04
C TYR A 56 -0.79 8.12 6.79
N LEU A 57 -1.82 7.28 6.85
CA LEU A 57 -2.79 7.06 5.79
C LEU A 57 -4.21 7.10 6.35
N SER A 58 -5.18 7.36 5.49
CA SER A 58 -6.60 7.16 5.78
C SER A 58 -7.21 6.32 4.65
N SER A 59 -8.04 5.34 4.99
CA SER A 59 -8.77 4.57 3.97
C SER A 59 -10.21 5.03 3.85
N ARG A 60 -10.75 5.01 2.64
CA ARG A 60 -12.14 5.33 2.32
C ARG A 60 -12.84 4.08 1.82
N LYS A 61 -13.93 3.67 2.47
CA LYS A 61 -14.79 2.61 1.93
C LYS A 61 -15.78 3.24 0.95
N LYS A 62 -15.76 2.82 -0.32
CA LYS A 62 -16.76 3.20 -1.31
C LYS A 62 -17.48 1.94 -1.78
N VAL A 63 -18.80 1.96 -1.74
CA VAL A 63 -19.62 0.91 -2.35
C VAL A 63 -19.68 1.21 -3.85
N VAL A 64 -19.17 0.29 -4.66
CA VAL A 64 -19.25 0.38 -6.13
C VAL A 64 -19.99 -0.85 -6.61
N ASN A 65 -21.11 -0.65 -7.31
CA ASN A 65 -21.99 -1.72 -7.81
C ASN A 65 -22.38 -2.75 -6.74
N GLY A 66 -22.80 -2.27 -5.57
CA GLY A 66 -23.24 -3.12 -4.44
C GLY A 66 -22.11 -3.87 -3.71
N LYS A 67 -20.84 -3.71 -4.11
CA LYS A 67 -19.68 -4.30 -3.42
C LYS A 67 -18.89 -3.22 -2.68
N ALA A 68 -18.68 -3.41 -1.38
CA ALA A 68 -17.81 -2.54 -0.59
C ALA A 68 -16.36 -2.71 -1.04
N ARG A 69 -15.77 -1.63 -1.55
CA ARG A 69 -14.34 -1.54 -1.90
C ARG A 69 -13.67 -0.56 -0.93
N ARG A 70 -12.48 -0.91 -0.46
CA ARG A 70 -11.67 -0.07 0.42
C ARG A 70 -10.55 0.54 -0.42
N TYR A 71 -10.54 1.87 -0.47
CA TYR A 71 -9.60 2.75 -1.14
C TYR A 71 -8.62 3.25 -0.09
#